data_AF-A0A522W4S3-F1
#
_entry.id   AF-A0A522W4S3-F1
#
_cell.length_a   1.000
_cell.length_b   1.000
_cell.length_c   1.000
_cell.angle_alpha   90.00
_cell.angle_beta   90.00
_cell.angle_gamma   90.00
#
_symmetry.space_group_name_H-M   'P 1'
#
loop_
_entity.id
_entity.type
_entity.pdbx_description
1 polymer ?
#
loop_
_entity_poly.entity_id
_entity_poly.type
_entity_poly.pdbx_seq_one_letter_code
_entity_poly.pdbx_strand_id
1 'polypeptide(L)'
;MKRLFFFIFILFCLSFAALTVYAASQILVTVGVNPLNVDADAKGNLRVGKIFTLQTRIENKGDAALQYATAELFAPKEIELVSGSSQEFIGEIKGGRHKDVRWKLKAALSGQYIATVRAQGINEGGDSVSSEDSILLDIREPRGLGAIFEIFSRLAAMFDN
;
A
#
# COMPACT_ATOMS: atom_id res chain seq x y z
N MET A 1 62.00 22.55 37.00
CA MET A 1 61.68 22.32 35.57
C MET A 1 61.05 20.95 35.28
N LYS A 2 61.50 19.83 35.87
CA LYS A 2 60.95 18.48 35.57
C LYS A 2 59.45 18.27 35.88
N ARG A 3 58.92 18.92 36.92
CA ARG A 3 57.49 18.79 37.31
C ARG A 3 56.53 19.49 36.34
N LEU A 4 56.95 20.59 35.71
CA LEU A 4 56.11 21.34 34.77
C LEU A 4 55.93 20.57 33.45
N PHE A 5 57.00 19.94 32.95
CA PHE A 5 56.95 19.08 31.76
C PHE A 5 56.04 17.86 31.95
N PHE A 6 56.03 17.26 33.15
CA PHE A 6 55.17 16.12 33.46
C PHE A 6 53.67 16.49 33.44
N PHE A 7 53.30 17.66 33.99
CA PHE A 7 51.91 18.15 33.93
C PHE A 7 51.46 18.49 32.51
N ILE A 8 52.33 19.12 31.71
CA ILE A 8 52.03 19.42 30.30
C ILE A 8 51.83 18.12 29.50
N PHE A 9 52.64 17.09 29.76
CA PHE A 9 52.51 15.79 29.09
C PHE A 9 51.20 15.07 29.46
N ILE A 10 50.79 15.09 30.74
CA ILE A 10 49.51 14.53 31.17
C ILE A 10 48.33 15.29 30.56
N LEU A 11 48.38 16.62 30.52
CA LEU A 11 47.33 17.45 29.91
C LEU A 11 47.21 17.20 28.40
N PHE A 12 48.35 16.99 27.73
CA PHE A 12 48.40 16.64 26.31
C PHE A 12 47.81 15.23 26.05
N CYS A 13 48.14 14.23 26.88
CA CYS A 13 47.55 12.89 26.78
C CYS A 13 46.03 12.88 27.03
N LEU A 14 45.55 13.65 28.02
CA LEU A 14 44.11 13.76 28.33
C LEU A 14 43.34 14.45 27.21
N SER A 15 43.91 15.49 26.60
CA SER A 15 43.30 16.19 25.46
C SER A 15 43.31 15.35 24.18
N PHE A 16 44.37 14.57 23.94
CA PHE A 16 44.43 13.62 22.81
C PHE A 16 43.41 12.47 22.97
N ALA A 17 43.26 11.93 24.18
CA ALA A 17 42.26 10.90 24.48
C ALA A 17 40.82 11.42 24.32
N ALA A 18 40.54 12.65 24.73
CA ALA A 18 39.24 13.29 24.52
C ALA A 18 38.91 13.49 23.03
N LEU A 19 39.91 13.83 22.21
CA LEU A 19 39.75 13.99 20.76
C LEU A 19 39.41 12.66 20.06
N THR A 20 40.00 11.53 20.50
CA THR A 20 39.71 10.21 19.93
C THR A 20 38.29 9.70 20.25
N VAL A 21 37.72 10.10 21.40
CA VAL A 21 36.35 9.71 21.78
C VAL A 21 35.31 10.50 20.97
N TYR A 22 35.59 11.76 20.63
CA TYR A 22 34.67 12.59 19.86
C TYR A 22 34.58 12.20 18.37
N ALA A 23 35.61 11.55 17.81
CA ALA A 23 35.63 11.10 16.42
C ALA A 23 34.79 9.83 16.16
N ALA A 24 34.35 9.12 17.21
CA ALA A 24 33.78 7.77 17.10
C ALA A 24 32.24 7.71 17.06
N SER A 25 31.51 8.83 17.13
CA SER A 25 30.05 8.80 17.13
C SER A 25 29.45 9.42 15.87
N GLN A 26 29.53 8.71 14.75
CA GLN A 26 28.70 9.01 13.58
C GLN A 26 27.77 7.82 13.32
N ILE A 27 26.47 8.08 13.36
CA ILE A 27 25.43 7.12 12.97
C ILE A 27 25.18 7.35 11.48
N LEU A 28 25.49 6.35 10.66
CA LEU A 28 25.10 6.34 9.25
C LEU A 28 23.67 5.81 9.15
N VAL A 29 22.75 6.64 8.67
CA VAL A 29 21.38 6.25 8.34
C VAL A 29 21.25 6.25 6.82
N THR A 30 20.98 5.07 6.25
CA THR A 30 20.62 4.92 4.83
C THR A 30 19.11 4.82 4.70
N VAL A 31 18.50 5.65 3.86
CA VAL A 31 17.07 5.61 3.54
C VAL A 31 16.91 5.13 2.12
N GLY A 32 16.23 3.99 1.93
CA GLY A 32 15.86 3.48 0.61
C GLY A 32 14.51 4.06 0.16
N VAL A 33 14.40 4.44 -1.11
CA VAL A 33 13.12 4.83 -1.72
C VAL A 33 12.39 3.54 -2.13
N ASN A 34 11.13 3.41 -1.76
CA ASN A 34 10.30 2.29 -2.20
C ASN A 34 10.01 2.42 -3.70
N PRO A 35 10.45 1.46 -4.53
CA PRO A 35 10.23 1.55 -5.98
C PRO A 35 8.81 1.15 -6.40
N LEU A 36 8.03 0.52 -5.52
CA LEU A 36 6.71 0.01 -5.85
C LEU A 36 5.64 1.10 -5.76
N ASN A 37 4.87 1.27 -6.83
CA ASN A 37 3.77 2.21 -6.93
C ASN A 37 2.49 1.48 -7.28
N VAL A 38 1.40 1.84 -6.60
CA VAL A 38 0.05 1.32 -6.87
C VAL A 38 -0.83 2.49 -7.30
N ASP A 39 -1.63 2.29 -8.34
CA ASP A 39 -2.59 3.25 -8.85
C ASP A 39 -3.90 2.51 -9.14
N ALA A 40 -4.92 2.74 -8.32
CA ALA A 40 -6.18 2.04 -8.36
C ALA A 40 -7.30 2.95 -8.91
N ASP A 41 -8.09 2.41 -9.83
CA ASP A 41 -9.18 3.14 -10.46
C ASP A 41 -10.42 2.25 -10.65
N ALA A 42 -11.60 2.84 -10.40
CA ALA A 42 -12.88 2.16 -10.56
C ALA A 42 -13.53 2.56 -11.88
N LYS A 43 -13.76 1.58 -12.74
CA LYS A 43 -14.39 1.73 -14.06
C LYS A 43 -15.78 1.10 -14.08
N GLY A 44 -16.69 1.78 -14.78
CA GLY A 44 -18.05 1.27 -15.05
C GLY A 44 -19.15 2.01 -14.29
N ASN A 45 -20.25 1.31 -14.04
CA ASN A 45 -21.45 1.89 -13.45
C ASN A 45 -21.48 1.66 -11.93
N LEU A 46 -21.02 2.65 -11.18
CA LEU A 46 -21.02 2.65 -9.71
C LEU A 46 -22.44 2.85 -9.16
N ARG A 47 -23.21 1.77 -9.18
CA ARG A 47 -24.58 1.71 -8.64
C ARG A 47 -24.83 0.42 -7.90
N VAL A 48 -25.76 0.49 -6.95
CA VAL A 48 -26.27 -0.69 -6.25
C VAL A 48 -26.71 -1.76 -7.26
N GLY A 49 -26.26 -2.99 -7.01
CA GLY A 49 -26.63 -4.16 -7.81
C GLY A 49 -25.93 -4.27 -9.16
N LYS A 50 -25.17 -3.26 -9.61
CA LYS A 50 -24.42 -3.31 -10.87
C LYS A 50 -22.98 -3.73 -10.64
N ILE A 51 -22.47 -4.51 -11.58
CA ILE A 51 -21.07 -4.94 -11.59
C ILE A 51 -20.22 -3.80 -12.16
N PHE A 52 -19.17 -3.45 -11.45
CA PHE A 52 -18.12 -2.53 -11.89
C PHE A 52 -16.75 -3.22 -11.77
N THR A 53 -15.72 -2.62 -12.36
CA THR A 53 -14.36 -3.18 -12.34
C THR A 53 -13.45 -2.23 -11.60
N LEU A 54 -12.75 -2.73 -10.58
CA LEU A 54 -11.59 -2.05 -10.00
C LEU A 54 -10.36 -2.52 -10.76
N GLN A 55 -9.72 -1.62 -11.49
CA GLN A 55 -8.48 -1.87 -12.21
C GLN A 55 -7.34 -1.19 -11.43
N THR A 56 -6.28 -1.94 -11.17
CA THR A 56 -5.11 -1.42 -10.48
C THR A 56 -3.87 -1.66 -11.31
N ARG A 57 -3.09 -0.61 -11.50
CA ARG A 57 -1.77 -0.64 -12.11
C ARG A 57 -0.71 -0.69 -11.02
N ILE A 58 0.12 -1.71 -11.07
CA ILE A 58 1.20 -1.93 -10.10
C ILE A 58 2.51 -1.78 -10.87
N GLU A 59 3.25 -0.72 -10.56
CA GLU A 59 4.44 -0.30 -11.27
C GLU A 59 5.67 -0.41 -10.38
N ASN A 60 6.72 -1.04 -10.90
CA ASN A 60 8.04 -0.98 -10.33
C ASN A 60 8.82 0.17 -10.98
N LYS A 61 8.97 1.28 -10.26
CA LYS A 61 9.70 2.47 -10.69
C LYS A 61 11.22 2.37 -10.48
N GLY A 62 11.69 1.30 -9.83
CA GLY A 62 13.11 1.02 -9.67
C GLY A 62 13.71 0.35 -10.91
N ASP A 63 15.03 0.23 -10.92
CA ASP A 63 15.77 -0.41 -12.03
C ASP A 63 15.86 -1.94 -11.87
N ALA A 64 15.88 -2.42 -10.63
CA ALA A 64 15.95 -3.84 -10.28
C ALA A 64 14.58 -4.52 -10.38
N ALA A 65 14.55 -5.83 -10.64
CA ALA A 65 13.29 -6.58 -10.67
C ALA A 65 12.72 -6.81 -9.26
N LEU A 66 11.39 -6.81 -9.15
CA LEU A 66 10.68 -7.30 -7.97
C LEU A 66 10.19 -8.72 -8.23
N GLN A 67 10.45 -9.60 -7.29
CA GLN A 67 10.05 -11.01 -7.32
C GLN A 67 8.85 -11.26 -6.40
N TYR A 68 8.12 -12.34 -6.70
CA TYR A 68 6.99 -12.81 -5.89
C TYR A 68 5.94 -11.74 -5.59
N ALA A 69 5.71 -10.82 -6.52
CA ALA A 69 4.78 -9.73 -6.30
C ALA A 69 3.35 -10.25 -6.18
N THR A 70 2.60 -9.69 -5.24
CA THR A 70 1.17 -9.98 -5.01
C THR A 70 0.38 -8.69 -4.89
N ALA A 71 -0.88 -8.72 -5.32
CA ALA A 71 -1.87 -7.68 -5.03
C ALA A 71 -2.96 -8.22 -4.12
N GLU A 72 -3.45 -7.40 -3.19
CA GLU A 72 -4.55 -7.73 -2.31
C GLU A 72 -5.54 -6.57 -2.26
N LEU A 73 -6.82 -6.88 -2.46
CA LEU A 73 -7.94 -5.98 -2.37
C LEU A 73 -8.60 -6.06 -0.98
N PHE A 74 -8.67 -4.91 -0.31
CA PHE A 74 -9.46 -4.70 0.88
C PHE A 74 -10.70 -3.88 0.52
N ALA A 75 -11.82 -4.57 0.34
CA ALA A 75 -13.12 -3.96 0.10
C ALA A 75 -13.97 -3.96 1.39
N PRO A 76 -14.77 -2.91 1.63
CA PRO A 76 -15.71 -2.91 2.75
C PRO A 76 -16.83 -3.93 2.53
N LYS A 77 -17.50 -4.35 3.60
CA LYS A 77 -18.50 -5.44 3.57
C LYS A 77 -19.68 -5.19 2.63
N GLU A 78 -19.96 -3.92 2.29
CA GLU A 78 -21.01 -3.53 1.35
C GLU A 78 -20.61 -3.71 -0.13
N ILE A 79 -19.34 -4.01 -0.41
CA ILE A 79 -18.81 -4.25 -1.74
C ILE A 79 -18.40 -5.71 -1.85
N GLU A 80 -19.14 -6.46 -2.66
CA GLU A 80 -18.94 -7.88 -2.87
C GLU A 80 -18.00 -8.14 -4.04
N LEU A 81 -17.05 -9.04 -3.85
CA LEU A 81 -16.26 -9.60 -4.94
C LEU A 81 -17.13 -10.61 -5.70
N VAL A 82 -17.37 -10.34 -6.98
CA VAL A 82 -18.28 -11.15 -7.81
C VAL A 82 -17.66 -12.50 -8.16
N SER A 83 -16.35 -12.52 -8.41
CA SER A 83 -15.63 -13.72 -8.82
C SER A 83 -14.13 -13.54 -8.60
N GLY A 84 -13.42 -14.65 -8.35
CA GLY A 84 -11.98 -14.67 -8.16
C GLY A 84 -11.58 -14.59 -6.68
N SER A 85 -10.34 -14.14 -6.44
CA SER A 85 -9.77 -13.97 -5.11
C SER A 85 -9.53 -12.48 -4.86
N SER A 86 -9.63 -12.05 -3.60
CA SER A 86 -9.19 -10.71 -3.20
C SER A 86 -7.68 -10.55 -3.34
N GLN A 87 -6.93 -11.66 -3.25
CA GLN A 87 -5.49 -11.70 -3.42
C GLN A 87 -5.10 -12.37 -4.74
N GLU A 88 -4.21 -11.74 -5.51
CA GLU A 88 -3.66 -12.27 -6.77
C GLU A 88 -2.13 -12.30 -6.75
N PHE A 89 -1.57 -13.39 -7.27
CA PHE A 89 -0.13 -13.52 -7.50
C PHE A 89 0.25 -12.95 -8.88
N ILE A 90 1.09 -11.92 -8.88
CA ILE A 90 1.55 -11.22 -10.08
C ILE A 90 2.86 -11.83 -10.61
N GLY A 91 3.70 -12.31 -9.69
CA GLY A 91 5.02 -12.86 -10.00
C GLY A 91 6.09 -11.78 -10.16
N GLU A 92 6.89 -11.85 -11.22
CA GLU A 92 7.97 -10.89 -11.45
C GLU A 92 7.46 -9.57 -12.07
N ILE A 93 7.93 -8.44 -11.53
CA ILE A 93 7.79 -7.11 -12.13
C ILE A 93 9.20 -6.53 -12.36
N LYS A 94 9.66 -6.58 -13.61
CA LYS A 94 10.95 -5.99 -14.03
C LYS A 94 11.00 -4.49 -13.73
N GLY A 95 12.20 -3.96 -13.55
CA GLY A 95 12.42 -2.53 -13.35
C GLY A 95 11.85 -1.67 -14.47
N GLY A 96 11.24 -0.55 -14.11
CA GLY A 96 10.53 0.36 -15.02
C GLY A 96 9.29 -0.24 -15.71
N ARG A 97 8.79 -1.40 -15.25
CA ARG A 97 7.61 -2.08 -15.83
C ARG A 97 6.44 -2.07 -14.85
N HIS A 98 5.25 -2.34 -15.41
CA HIS A 98 4.03 -2.47 -14.63
C HIS A 98 3.26 -3.74 -15.01
N LYS A 99 2.32 -4.09 -14.13
CA LYS A 99 1.33 -5.14 -14.31
C LYS A 99 -0.03 -4.60 -13.88
N ASP A 100 -1.07 -5.04 -14.58
CA ASP A 100 -2.45 -4.66 -14.28
C ASP A 100 -3.18 -5.83 -13.63
N VAL A 101 -3.90 -5.55 -12.54
CA VAL A 101 -4.79 -6.47 -11.85
C VAL A 101 -6.21 -5.92 -11.91
N ARG A 102 -7.21 -6.80 -11.96
CA ARG A 102 -8.63 -6.40 -12.10
C ARG A 102 -9.55 -7.23 -11.23
N TRP A 103 -10.37 -6.57 -10.44
CA TRP A 103 -11.44 -7.21 -9.68
C TRP A 103 -12.81 -6.77 -10.20
N LYS A 104 -13.74 -7.73 -10.31
CA LYS A 104 -15.15 -7.45 -10.60
C LYS A 104 -15.91 -7.36 -9.30
N LEU A 105 -16.49 -6.20 -9.03
CA LEU A 105 -17.13 -5.87 -7.77
C LEU A 105 -18.60 -5.51 -7.99
N LYS A 106 -19.41 -5.71 -6.95
CA LYS A 106 -20.83 -5.34 -6.93
C LYS A 106 -21.16 -4.72 -5.58
N ALA A 107 -21.85 -3.58 -5.59
CA ALA A 107 -22.25 -2.93 -4.34
C ALA A 107 -23.64 -3.40 -3.89
N ALA A 108 -23.75 -3.75 -2.61
CA ALA A 108 -25.00 -4.08 -1.96
C ALA A 108 -25.78 -2.82 -1.55
N LEU A 109 -25.11 -1.75 -1.12
CA LEU A 109 -25.74 -0.52 -0.64
C LEU A 109 -25.16 0.72 -1.35
N SER A 110 -25.97 1.78 -1.42
CA SER A 110 -25.53 3.09 -1.92
C SER A 110 -24.82 3.86 -0.82
N GLY A 111 -23.86 4.69 -1.20
CA GLY A 111 -23.05 5.46 -0.27
C GLY A 111 -21.65 5.67 -0.80
N GLN A 112 -20.82 6.27 0.04
CA GLN A 112 -19.40 6.48 -0.23
C GLN A 112 -18.58 5.46 0.55
N TYR A 113 -17.76 4.71 -0.17
CA TYR A 113 -16.94 3.63 0.39
C TYR A 113 -15.48 3.82 -0.01
N ILE A 114 -14.55 3.38 0.83
CA ILE A 114 -13.13 3.36 0.49
C ILE A 114 -12.74 1.91 0.25
N ALA A 115 -12.19 1.63 -0.92
CA ALA A 115 -11.51 0.38 -1.21
C ALA A 115 -10.01 0.63 -1.27
N THR A 116 -9.23 -0.26 -0.68
CA THR A 116 -7.76 -0.15 -0.66
C THR A 116 -7.16 -1.34 -1.38
N VAL A 117 -6.17 -1.08 -2.21
CA VAL A 117 -5.37 -2.12 -2.86
C VAL A 117 -3.95 -2.03 -2.34
N ARG A 118 -3.43 -3.14 -1.83
CA ARG A 118 -2.05 -3.29 -1.41
C ARG A 118 -1.30 -4.15 -2.40
N ALA A 119 -0.13 -3.70 -2.83
CA ALA A 119 0.84 -4.52 -3.54
C ALA A 119 2.06 -4.74 -2.65
N GLN A 120 2.67 -5.91 -2.77
CA GLN A 120 3.94 -6.23 -2.11
C GLN A 120 4.81 -7.08 -3.03
N GLY A 121 6.12 -7.08 -2.81
CA GLY A 121 7.08 -7.92 -3.54
C GLY A 121 8.44 -7.92 -2.84
N ILE A 122 9.37 -8.72 -3.37
CA ILE A 122 10.73 -8.86 -2.81
C ILE A 122 11.74 -8.27 -3.80
N ASN A 123 12.62 -7.40 -3.33
CA ASN A 123 13.70 -6.84 -4.15
C ASN A 123 14.90 -7.81 -4.29
N GLU A 124 15.90 -7.45 -5.09
CA GLU A 124 17.11 -8.28 -5.26
C GLU A 124 17.94 -8.45 -3.98
N GLY A 125 17.82 -7.50 -3.03
CA GLY A 125 18.44 -7.59 -1.70
C GLY A 125 17.74 -8.56 -0.75
N GLY A 126 16.58 -9.08 -1.13
CA GLY A 126 15.73 -9.93 -0.28
C GLY A 126 14.79 -9.15 0.64
N ASP A 127 14.75 -7.82 0.54
CA ASP A 127 13.84 -7.00 1.33
C ASP A 127 12.44 -7.02 0.74
N SER A 128 11.45 -7.06 1.63
CA SER A 128 10.05 -6.86 1.25
C SER A 128 9.77 -5.38 1.05
N VAL A 129 9.16 -5.04 -0.09
CA VAL A 129 8.64 -3.71 -0.38
C VAL A 129 7.12 -3.80 -0.55
N SER A 130 6.40 -2.80 -0.05
CA SER A 130 4.94 -2.76 -0.15
C SER A 130 4.45 -1.35 -0.42
N SER A 131 3.36 -1.23 -1.15
CA SER A 131 2.75 0.04 -1.53
C SER A 131 1.25 -0.14 -1.59
N GLU A 132 0.49 0.90 -1.30
CA GLU A 132 -0.97 0.82 -1.28
C GLU A 132 -1.59 2.09 -1.85
N ASP A 133 -2.76 1.92 -2.44
CA ASP A 133 -3.59 3.02 -2.92
C ASP A 133 -5.04 2.80 -2.50
N SER A 134 -5.74 3.91 -2.24
CA SER A 134 -7.11 3.90 -1.76
C SER A 134 -8.01 4.75 -2.64
N ILE A 135 -9.14 4.19 -3.03
CA ILE A 135 -10.09 4.85 -3.91
C ILE A 135 -11.44 5.06 -3.22
N LEU A 136 -12.01 6.25 -3.40
CA LEU A 136 -13.38 6.56 -3.02
C LEU A 136 -14.36 6.06 -4.09
N LEU A 137 -15.20 5.10 -3.70
CA LEU A 137 -16.30 4.57 -4.49
C LEU A 137 -17.60 5.30 -4.12
N ASP A 138 -18.04 6.20 -4.99
CA ASP A 138 -19.35 6.87 -4.89
C ASP A 138 -20.45 6.00 -5.53
N ILE A 139 -21.06 5.11 -4.73
CA ILE A 139 -22.09 4.18 -5.19
C ILE A 139 -23.46 4.85 -5.14
N ARG A 140 -24.11 4.92 -6.29
CA ARG A 140 -25.42 5.56 -6.42
C ARG A 140 -26.57 4.56 -6.33
N GLU A 141 -27.74 5.07 -5.99
CA GLU A 141 -28.97 4.30 -6.00
C GLU A 141 -29.29 3.72 -7.40
N PRO A 142 -30.03 2.59 -7.44
CA PRO A 142 -30.56 2.08 -8.70
C PRO A 142 -31.58 3.09 -9.27
N ARG A 143 -31.65 3.24 -10.60
CA ARG A 143 -32.62 4.13 -11.26
C ARG A 143 -33.78 3.33 -11.85
N GLY A 144 -35.00 3.87 -11.76
CA GLY A 144 -36.22 3.38 -12.43
C GLY A 144 -37.23 2.69 -11.51
N LEU A 145 -38.44 2.40 -12.02
CA LEU A 145 -39.55 1.76 -11.27
C LEU A 145 -39.17 0.42 -10.62
N GLY A 146 -38.23 -0.33 -11.20
CA GLY A 146 -37.69 -1.56 -10.60
C GLY A 146 -36.83 -1.33 -9.35
N ALA A 147 -36.22 -0.15 -9.20
CA ALA A 147 -35.45 0.21 -8.00
C ALA A 147 -36.35 0.32 -6.76
N ILE A 148 -37.59 0.80 -6.95
CA ILE A 148 -38.59 0.91 -5.89
C ILE A 148 -38.96 -0.49 -5.38
N PHE A 149 -39.19 -1.45 -6.27
CA PHE A 149 -39.46 -2.85 -5.89
C PHE A 149 -38.29 -3.49 -5.14
N GLU A 150 -37.04 -3.27 -5.59
CA GLU A 150 -35.87 -3.84 -4.90
C GLU A 150 -35.66 -3.23 -3.50
N ILE A 151 -35.94 -1.93 -3.33
CA ILE A 151 -35.96 -1.26 -2.02
C ILE A 151 -37.04 -1.89 -1.13
N PHE A 152 -38.26 -2.07 -1.62
CA PHE A 152 -39.34 -2.67 -0.85
C PHE A 152 -39.07 -4.14 -0.49
N SER A 153 -38.50 -4.93 -1.40
CA SER A 153 -38.13 -6.32 -1.11
C SER A 153 -37.07 -6.42 -0.02
N ARG A 154 -36.09 -5.51 -0.01
CA ARG A 154 -35.07 -5.44 1.04
C ARG A 154 -35.62 -4.93 2.37
N LEU A 155 -36.54 -3.96 2.32
CA LEU A 155 -37.23 -3.46 3.51
C LEU A 155 -38.05 -4.58 4.15
N ALA A 156 -38.80 -5.35 3.36
CA ALA A 156 -39.58 -6.49 3.83
C ALA A 156 -38.70 -7.55 4.50
N ALA A 157 -37.56 -7.90 3.89
CA ALA A 157 -36.60 -8.85 4.48
C ALA A 157 -35.98 -8.39 5.81
N MET A 158 -36.04 -7.09 6.13
CA MET A 158 -35.56 -6.53 7.39
C MET A 158 -36.55 -6.70 8.56
N PHE A 159 -37.83 -6.96 8.27
CA PHE A 159 -38.90 -7.15 9.26
C PHE A 159 -39.28 -8.62 9.50
N ASP A 160 -38.70 -9.55 8.72
CA ASP A 160 -38.93 -11.00 8.83
C ASP A 160 -37.91 -11.71 9.74
N ASN A 161 -37.16 -10.96 10.57
CA ASN A 161 -36.17 -11.46 11.53
C ASN A 161 -36.46 -10.91 12.93
#